data_AF-A0A9W8V5X1-F1
#
_entry.id   AF-A0A9W8V5X1-F1
#
_cell.length_a   1.000
_cell.length_b   1.000
_cell.length_c   1.000
_cell.angle_alpha   90.00
_cell.angle_beta   90.00
_cell.angle_gamma   90.00
#
_symmetry.space_group_name_H-M   'P 1'
#
loop_
_entity.id
_entity.type
_entity.pdbx_description
1 polymer ?
#
loop_
_entity_poly.entity_id
_entity_poly.type
_entity_poly.pdbx_seq_one_letter_code
_entity_poly.pdbx_strand_id
1 'polypeptide(L)'
;MLETSGASLVDTAMLSVERALGSSPLNLLPPALRRCSTREDRISAILHLLLVATALVISLASTFTSTILLSDFRSGLIASPSVRAKVGIDFATEGEYRYFGTSVIKSRPVANWRFAEARDSEGASSTKGDTGDTYRSMLPFQDVDSRRLLEFYSGPAAVTNFRTFCVAPEFRNLTLARIQDPDNGGEMSLNVLADVPPSMDWELKFEPFADAYKPSPVKARLLDTWHASSPPSWPLTLYYSIDDTFTPENQSTLWPYFFHRALLFNSTLLLNETDTGGDDLPESLRNLTTKKQGLWTKAINADGVEVFSATEFYFNNAGPRLYNVTMSGRGIKSEPTGDWRRGPGHANQMDILHQMGIGAAFEDRGILELAVGSHLPDGNRPYHMPLGPTALSASGTSSYPVSQFSWAFSDSWMTTTAMGSMEFPHPAHSSVFQSIIQQTEDPARAVQALMTRLYQMQYYDFLPDFDFKQTTKTIYSTERITPSRWTGLLIVFCLVAVHLLLVCITTVLFISQTRGSALGNIWQAVSQMASPETRQILESTDSKRDDEVKSCVKAMGKDAGVYDMSRSVETGRMEIQLRERRKEIMDSKLLPRSIDLSTELITLVK
;
A
#
# COMPACT_ATOMS: atom_id res chain seq x y z
N MET A 1 12.42 -1.23 59.35
CA MET A 1 11.34 -2.25 59.24
C MET A 1 11.33 -3.25 60.39
N LEU A 2 12.35 -4.14 60.56
CA LEU A 2 12.33 -5.09 61.70
C LEU A 2 12.15 -4.37 63.05
N GLU A 3 12.82 -3.25 63.26
CA GLU A 3 12.80 -2.44 64.50
C GLU A 3 11.45 -1.75 64.82
N THR A 4 10.53 -1.67 63.85
CA THR A 4 9.30 -0.86 63.96
C THR A 4 8.03 -1.65 63.68
N SER A 5 8.10 -2.59 62.75
CA SER A 5 6.98 -3.44 62.34
C SER A 5 6.98 -4.80 63.02
N GLY A 6 8.16 -5.36 63.29
CA GLY A 6 8.34 -6.78 63.61
C GLY A 6 8.09 -7.73 62.44
N ALA A 7 8.42 -9.01 62.67
CA ALA A 7 8.21 -10.14 61.77
C ALA A 7 7.77 -11.39 62.57
N SER A 8 7.41 -12.49 61.89
CA SER A 8 7.29 -13.78 62.58
C SER A 8 8.67 -14.31 62.92
N LEU A 9 8.81 -15.09 64.01
CA LEU A 9 10.10 -15.59 64.48
C LEU A 9 10.88 -16.35 63.39
N VAL A 10 10.16 -17.13 62.59
CA VAL A 10 10.69 -17.91 61.45
C VAL A 10 11.24 -17.00 60.34
N ASP A 11 10.65 -15.83 60.12
CA ASP A 11 11.09 -14.90 59.08
C ASP A 11 12.27 -14.01 59.54
N THR A 12 12.50 -13.88 60.87
CA THR A 12 13.53 -12.96 61.41
C THR A 12 14.93 -13.28 60.91
N ALA A 13 15.31 -14.56 60.83
CA ALA A 13 16.65 -14.97 60.43
C ALA A 13 16.92 -14.63 58.95
N MET A 14 16.00 -15.04 58.07
CA MET A 14 16.07 -14.73 56.64
C MET A 14 16.11 -13.21 56.39
N LEU A 15 15.25 -12.43 57.07
CA LEU A 15 15.24 -10.97 56.94
C LEU A 15 16.49 -10.28 57.53
N SER A 16 17.22 -10.93 58.45
CA SER A 16 18.51 -10.44 58.94
C SER A 16 19.62 -10.66 57.91
N VAL A 17 19.64 -11.84 57.26
CA VAL A 17 20.60 -12.19 56.19
C VAL A 17 20.39 -11.33 54.93
N GLU A 18 19.15 -11.17 54.48
CA GLU A 18 18.78 -10.31 53.34
C GLU A 18 19.23 -8.85 53.53
N ARG A 19 19.23 -8.34 54.78
CA ARG A 19 19.71 -6.99 55.12
C ARG A 19 21.25 -6.87 55.02
N ALA A 20 21.96 -7.99 55.13
CA ALA A 20 23.41 -8.03 55.16
C ALA A 20 24.07 -8.33 53.80
N LEU A 21 23.41 -9.12 52.94
CA LEU A 21 23.94 -9.50 51.62
C LEU A 21 23.30 -8.75 50.44
N GLY A 22 22.25 -7.98 50.69
CA GLY A 22 21.40 -7.38 49.65
C GLY A 22 20.24 -8.31 49.30
N SER A 23 19.08 -7.72 49.02
CA SER A 23 17.81 -8.46 48.96
C SER A 23 17.16 -8.47 47.58
N SER A 24 16.55 -9.61 47.24
CA SER A 24 15.69 -9.73 46.06
C SER A 24 14.22 -9.51 46.46
N PRO A 25 13.41 -8.75 45.70
CA PRO A 25 11.97 -8.64 45.95
C PRO A 25 11.25 -9.98 46.02
N LEU A 26 11.75 -11.02 45.34
CA LEU A 26 11.26 -12.39 45.42
C LEU A 26 11.42 -12.99 46.83
N ASN A 27 12.56 -12.74 47.47
CA ASN A 27 12.87 -13.28 48.80
C ASN A 27 12.04 -12.57 49.90
N LEU A 28 11.66 -11.31 49.67
CA LEU A 28 10.82 -10.53 50.58
C LEU A 28 9.32 -10.84 50.46
N LEU A 29 8.88 -11.54 49.41
CA LEU A 29 7.47 -11.86 49.18
C LEU A 29 6.87 -12.85 50.20
N PRO A 30 7.51 -13.98 50.58
CA PRO A 30 6.93 -14.91 51.55
C PRO A 30 6.70 -14.30 52.94
N PRO A 31 7.61 -13.51 53.55
CA PRO A 31 7.32 -12.81 54.80
C PRO A 31 6.20 -11.76 54.67
N ALA A 32 6.14 -11.04 53.55
CA ALA A 32 5.08 -10.05 53.31
C ALA A 32 3.69 -10.72 53.26
N LEU A 33 3.58 -11.89 52.62
CA LEU A 33 2.36 -12.70 52.59
C LEU A 33 2.02 -13.26 53.98
N ARG A 34 2.98 -13.85 54.71
CA ARG A 34 2.79 -14.36 56.08
C ARG A 34 2.28 -13.27 57.02
N ARG A 35 2.85 -12.07 56.95
CA ARG A 35 2.45 -10.90 57.75
C ARG A 35 1.01 -10.43 57.47
N CYS A 36 0.46 -10.72 56.30
CA CYS A 36 -0.95 -10.40 55.99
C CYS A 36 -1.94 -11.38 56.65
N SER A 37 -1.52 -12.59 57.05
CA SER A 37 -2.41 -13.59 57.66
C SER A 37 -2.37 -13.63 59.20
N THR A 38 -1.54 -12.81 59.85
CA THR A 38 -1.21 -12.96 61.30
C THR A 38 -1.44 -11.71 62.17
N ARG A 39 -2.01 -10.61 61.65
CA ARG A 39 -2.06 -9.32 62.39
C ARG A 39 -3.37 -8.54 62.25
N GLU A 40 -3.69 -7.80 63.31
CA GLU A 40 -4.83 -6.87 63.42
C GLU A 40 -4.66 -5.62 62.52
N ASP A 41 -3.46 -5.03 62.43
CA ASP A 41 -3.10 -3.89 61.55
C ASP A 41 -3.04 -4.25 60.05
N ARG A 42 -4.16 -4.71 59.47
CA ARG A 42 -4.23 -5.13 58.06
C ARG A 42 -3.71 -4.08 57.08
N ILE A 43 -3.98 -2.80 57.34
CA ILE A 43 -3.56 -1.67 56.48
C ILE A 43 -2.04 -1.63 56.31
N SER A 44 -1.27 -1.75 57.41
CA SER A 44 0.19 -1.76 57.32
C SER A 44 0.71 -2.98 56.56
N ALA A 45 0.15 -4.17 56.81
CA ALA A 45 0.58 -5.39 56.12
C ALA A 45 0.32 -5.31 54.60
N ILE A 46 -0.86 -4.81 54.21
CA ILE A 46 -1.24 -4.61 52.79
C ILE A 46 -0.30 -3.60 52.10
N LEU A 47 0.02 -2.47 52.74
CA LEU A 47 0.96 -1.49 52.18
C LEU A 47 2.37 -2.07 51.97
N HIS A 48 2.87 -2.90 52.90
CA HIS A 48 4.13 -3.61 52.73
C HIS A 48 4.08 -4.63 51.58
N LEU A 49 3.00 -5.40 51.46
CA LEU A 49 2.82 -6.37 50.38
C LEU A 49 2.71 -5.69 49.00
N LEU A 50 1.97 -4.59 48.90
CA LEU A 50 1.89 -3.77 47.69
C LEU A 50 3.27 -3.24 47.28
N LEU A 51 4.07 -2.73 48.23
CA LEU A 51 5.41 -2.22 47.95
C LEU A 51 6.35 -3.32 47.41
N VAL A 52 6.33 -4.52 47.99
CA VAL A 52 7.13 -5.66 47.51
C VAL A 52 6.63 -6.18 46.15
N ALA A 53 5.32 -6.26 45.96
CA ALA A 53 4.71 -6.68 44.68
C ALA A 53 5.03 -5.68 43.55
N THR A 54 4.94 -4.37 43.81
CA THR A 54 5.31 -3.32 42.85
C THR A 54 6.81 -3.40 42.50
N ALA A 55 7.69 -3.63 43.48
CA ALA A 55 9.10 -3.85 43.22
C ALA A 55 9.35 -5.06 42.29
N LEU A 56 8.67 -6.17 42.54
CA LEU A 56 8.78 -7.40 41.74
C LEU A 56 8.25 -7.20 40.31
N VAL A 57 7.09 -6.53 40.14
CA VAL A 57 6.52 -6.22 38.82
C VAL A 57 7.43 -5.27 38.03
N ILE A 58 8.01 -4.26 38.67
CA ILE A 58 8.96 -3.34 38.00
C ILE A 58 10.21 -4.09 37.57
N SER A 59 10.82 -4.93 38.42
CA SER A 59 11.98 -5.74 38.05
C SER A 59 11.69 -6.68 36.89
N LEU A 60 10.52 -7.34 36.88
CA LEU A 60 10.10 -8.22 35.79
C LEU A 60 9.80 -7.47 34.49
N ALA A 61 9.17 -6.30 34.55
CA ALA A 61 8.93 -5.47 33.36
C ALA A 61 10.24 -4.89 32.80
N SER A 62 11.20 -4.58 33.67
CA SER A 62 12.48 -3.96 33.30
C SER A 62 13.38 -4.87 32.46
N THR A 63 13.28 -6.21 32.60
CA THR A 63 14.02 -7.14 31.72
C THR A 63 13.54 -7.07 30.26
N PHE A 64 12.30 -6.62 30.03
CA PHE A 64 11.72 -6.45 28.70
C PHE A 64 11.82 -5.01 28.15
N THR A 65 12.49 -4.08 28.85
CA THR A 65 12.61 -2.66 28.45
C THR A 65 12.98 -2.49 26.96
N SER A 66 14.00 -3.21 26.48
CA SER A 66 14.41 -3.15 25.07
C SER A 66 13.31 -3.61 24.11
N THR A 67 12.60 -4.69 24.44
CA THR A 67 11.48 -5.23 23.65
C THR A 67 10.29 -4.26 23.64
N ILE A 68 10.02 -3.62 24.79
CA ILE A 68 8.97 -2.61 24.92
C ILE A 68 9.30 -1.40 24.03
N LEU A 69 10.54 -0.90 24.04
CA LEU A 69 10.97 0.19 23.15
C LEU A 69 10.94 -0.23 21.66
N LEU A 70 11.39 -1.44 21.32
CA LEU A 70 11.32 -1.98 19.97
C LEU A 70 9.88 -2.12 19.45
N SER A 71 8.88 -2.31 20.32
CA SER A 71 7.48 -2.44 19.93
C SER A 71 6.84 -1.15 19.37
N ASP A 72 7.47 0.01 19.60
CA ASP A 72 7.04 1.28 18.99
C ASP A 72 7.49 1.42 17.52
N PHE A 73 8.49 0.65 17.09
CA PHE A 73 9.01 0.71 15.73
C PHE A 73 8.22 -0.18 14.76
N ARG A 74 8.14 0.24 13.50
CA ARG A 74 7.63 -0.55 12.37
C ARG A 74 8.54 -0.40 11.17
N SER A 75 8.56 -1.39 10.29
CA SER A 75 9.11 -1.16 8.95
C SER A 75 8.14 -0.28 8.15
N GLY A 76 8.73 0.62 7.36
CA GLY A 76 8.01 1.56 6.52
C GLY A 76 8.89 1.99 5.36
N LEU A 77 8.25 2.40 4.27
CA LEU A 77 8.92 3.02 3.13
C LEU A 77 9.24 4.49 3.46
N ILE A 78 10.51 4.88 3.34
CA ILE A 78 10.94 6.28 3.46
C ILE A 78 11.82 6.71 2.29
N ALA A 79 11.71 7.97 1.90
CA ALA A 79 12.53 8.60 0.87
C ALA A 79 14.04 8.44 1.16
N SER A 80 14.77 7.92 0.18
CA SER A 80 16.24 7.89 0.19
C SER A 80 16.86 9.23 -0.22
N PRO A 81 18.16 9.48 0.03
CA PRO A 81 18.86 10.64 -0.52
C PRO A 81 18.80 10.65 -2.06
N SER A 82 18.54 11.82 -2.66
CA SER A 82 18.32 11.89 -4.11
C SER A 82 19.58 11.52 -4.90
N VAL A 83 19.46 10.53 -5.77
CA VAL A 83 20.51 10.08 -6.70
C VAL A 83 20.49 10.95 -7.96
N ARG A 84 21.65 11.15 -8.58
CA ARG A 84 21.75 11.65 -9.96
C ARG A 84 22.49 10.65 -10.83
N ALA A 85 21.88 10.27 -11.95
CA ALA A 85 22.40 9.26 -12.86
C ALA A 85 22.24 9.71 -14.32
N LYS A 86 22.93 9.05 -15.24
CA LYS A 86 22.60 9.12 -16.67
C LYS A 86 21.70 7.95 -17.03
N VAL A 87 20.57 8.24 -17.67
CA VAL A 87 19.53 7.27 -18.04
C VAL A 87 19.21 7.42 -19.52
N GLY A 88 19.07 6.29 -20.23
CA GLY A 88 18.65 6.28 -21.65
C GLY A 88 17.16 6.58 -21.76
N ILE A 89 16.78 7.50 -22.64
CA ILE A 89 15.38 7.95 -22.80
C ILE A 89 14.89 7.98 -24.25
N ASP A 90 15.79 7.80 -25.21
CA ASP A 90 15.57 7.90 -26.66
C ASP A 90 16.79 7.29 -27.40
N PHE A 91 16.76 7.28 -28.73
CA PHE A 91 17.88 6.92 -29.60
C PHE A 91 18.71 8.17 -30.01
N ALA A 92 20.03 8.01 -30.18
CA ALA A 92 20.96 9.11 -30.44
C ALA A 92 21.41 9.25 -31.92
N THR A 93 21.21 8.22 -32.76
CA THR A 93 21.73 8.20 -34.15
C THR A 93 20.66 7.90 -35.19
N GLU A 94 20.74 8.58 -36.33
CA GLU A 94 19.75 8.55 -37.41
C GLU A 94 19.84 7.28 -38.28
N GLY A 95 18.68 6.67 -38.57
CA GLY A 95 18.57 5.50 -39.44
C GLY A 95 17.17 4.87 -39.48
N GLU A 96 16.88 4.14 -40.56
CA GLU A 96 15.65 3.35 -40.70
C GLU A 96 15.69 2.12 -39.78
N TYR A 97 15.00 2.18 -38.62
CA TYR A 97 14.87 1.00 -37.78
C TYR A 97 13.88 -0.01 -38.40
N ARG A 98 14.41 -1.13 -38.91
CA ARG A 98 13.57 -2.26 -39.36
C ARG A 98 12.98 -2.95 -38.14
N TYR A 99 11.66 -2.93 -38.03
CA TYR A 99 10.93 -3.59 -36.94
C TYR A 99 11.01 -5.13 -37.07
N PHE A 100 12.03 -5.72 -36.46
CA PHE A 100 12.19 -7.17 -36.32
C PHE A 100 11.54 -7.64 -34.99
N GLY A 101 10.21 -7.63 -34.93
CA GLY A 101 9.47 -7.92 -33.70
C GLY A 101 8.19 -8.74 -33.90
N THR A 102 7.68 -9.32 -32.81
CA THR A 102 6.39 -10.01 -32.77
C THR A 102 5.25 -9.02 -32.52
N SER A 103 4.13 -9.16 -33.24
CA SER A 103 2.95 -8.28 -33.12
C SER A 103 2.55 -8.01 -31.67
N VAL A 104 2.55 -6.73 -31.30
CA VAL A 104 2.31 -6.27 -29.92
C VAL A 104 0.89 -6.59 -29.46
N ILE A 105 -0.09 -6.48 -30.36
CA ILE A 105 -1.50 -6.80 -30.07
C ILE A 105 -1.72 -8.32 -29.90
N LYS A 106 -0.99 -9.17 -30.63
CA LYS A 106 -1.01 -10.64 -30.47
C LYS A 106 -0.16 -11.14 -29.30
N SER A 107 0.63 -10.28 -28.67
CA SER A 107 1.57 -10.63 -27.60
C SER A 107 1.01 -10.37 -26.20
N ARG A 108 1.34 -11.24 -25.24
CA ARG A 108 1.03 -11.00 -23.82
C ARG A 108 1.97 -9.92 -23.27
N PRO A 109 1.48 -8.87 -22.59
CA PRO A 109 2.36 -7.98 -21.84
C PRO A 109 3.02 -8.71 -20.66
N VAL A 110 4.30 -8.43 -20.43
CA VAL A 110 5.10 -9.09 -19.39
C VAL A 110 4.83 -8.53 -17.98
N ALA A 111 4.64 -7.20 -17.85
CA ALA A 111 4.31 -6.50 -16.60
C ALA A 111 3.21 -5.45 -16.81
N ASN A 112 2.53 -4.98 -15.76
CA ASN A 112 1.64 -3.81 -15.81
C ASN A 112 2.40 -2.57 -15.35
N TRP A 113 3.36 -2.15 -16.20
CA TRP A 113 4.35 -1.13 -15.85
C TRP A 113 3.73 0.15 -15.28
N ARG A 114 4.35 0.66 -14.23
CA ARG A 114 4.06 1.98 -13.69
C ARG A 114 4.47 3.07 -14.69
N PHE A 115 3.72 4.17 -14.67
CA PHE A 115 3.91 5.35 -15.51
C PHE A 115 3.54 6.62 -14.72
N ALA A 116 3.78 7.79 -15.32
CA ALA A 116 3.31 9.08 -14.81
C ALA A 116 2.21 9.66 -15.72
N GLU A 117 1.19 10.30 -15.15
CA GLU A 117 0.07 10.89 -15.91
C GLU A 117 -0.20 12.35 -15.50
N ALA A 118 -0.48 13.19 -16.48
CA ALA A 118 -1.05 14.53 -16.33
C ALA A 118 -2.38 14.61 -17.10
N ARG A 119 -3.29 15.48 -16.64
CA ARG A 119 -4.50 15.85 -17.37
C ARG A 119 -4.62 17.36 -17.41
N ASP A 120 -5.11 17.89 -18.51
CA ASP A 120 -5.45 19.32 -18.62
C ASP A 120 -6.60 19.66 -17.65
N SER A 121 -6.33 20.49 -16.65
CA SER A 121 -7.32 20.85 -15.62
C SER A 121 -8.38 21.84 -16.11
N GLU A 122 -8.14 22.55 -17.21
CA GLU A 122 -9.15 23.43 -17.83
C GLU A 122 -10.09 22.62 -18.75
N GLY A 123 -9.69 21.41 -19.16
CA GLY A 123 -10.51 20.43 -19.86
C GLY A 123 -11.27 19.44 -18.95
N ALA A 124 -11.38 19.71 -17.65
CA ALA A 124 -11.77 18.72 -16.62
C ALA A 124 -13.26 18.28 -16.58
N SER A 125 -13.95 18.28 -17.72
CA SER A 125 -15.17 17.49 -17.94
C SER A 125 -14.93 16.53 -19.10
N SER A 126 -14.51 15.29 -18.81
CA SER A 126 -14.49 14.22 -19.81
C SER A 126 -15.94 13.83 -20.11
N THR A 127 -16.51 14.50 -21.11
CA THR A 127 -17.78 14.11 -21.72
C THR A 127 -17.66 12.66 -22.18
N LYS A 128 -18.68 11.83 -21.92
CA LYS A 128 -18.67 10.42 -22.29
C LYS A 128 -18.43 10.31 -23.80
N GLY A 129 -17.31 9.71 -24.20
CA GLY A 129 -16.84 9.68 -25.59
C GLY A 129 -15.70 10.64 -25.96
N ASP A 130 -15.22 11.53 -25.09
CA ASP A 130 -13.90 12.18 -25.22
C ASP A 130 -13.13 12.06 -23.89
N THR A 131 -11.93 11.48 -23.97
CA THR A 131 -11.06 11.30 -22.80
C THR A 131 -10.35 12.59 -22.38
N GLY A 132 -10.30 13.59 -23.26
CA GLY A 132 -9.54 14.82 -23.05
C GLY A 132 -8.03 14.63 -23.12
N ASP A 133 -7.29 15.74 -23.08
CA ASP A 133 -5.84 15.75 -23.21
C ASP A 133 -5.18 15.06 -22.00
N THR A 134 -4.65 13.86 -22.23
CA THR A 134 -4.17 12.91 -21.23
C THR A 134 -2.71 12.57 -21.53
N TYR A 135 -1.80 13.33 -20.93
CA TYR A 135 -0.37 13.18 -21.14
C TYR A 135 0.17 12.04 -20.26
N ARG A 136 0.86 11.07 -20.86
CA ARG A 136 1.52 9.98 -20.12
C ARG A 136 3.00 9.91 -20.46
N SER A 137 3.81 9.60 -19.46
CA SER A 137 5.25 9.40 -19.57
C SER A 137 5.63 8.06 -18.94
N MET A 138 6.40 7.25 -19.66
CA MET A 138 6.84 5.93 -19.21
C MET A 138 8.15 6.06 -18.42
N LEU A 139 8.36 5.17 -17.45
CA LEU A 139 9.52 5.26 -16.56
C LEU A 139 10.74 4.62 -17.24
N PRO A 140 11.87 5.33 -17.41
CA PRO A 140 13.04 4.82 -18.12
C PRO A 140 13.89 3.85 -17.27
N PHE A 141 13.25 2.86 -16.64
CA PHE A 141 13.87 1.86 -15.79
C PHE A 141 13.33 0.45 -16.11
N GLN A 142 14.21 -0.44 -16.55
CA GLN A 142 13.86 -1.85 -16.83
C GLN A 142 13.54 -2.65 -15.56
N ASP A 143 14.22 -2.35 -14.46
CA ASP A 143 14.01 -3.00 -13.17
C ASP A 143 12.66 -2.62 -12.52
N VAL A 144 11.98 -3.62 -11.97
CA VAL A 144 10.68 -3.49 -11.30
C VAL A 144 10.80 -2.71 -9.98
N ASP A 145 11.89 -2.92 -9.23
CA ASP A 145 12.12 -2.24 -7.96
C ASP A 145 12.32 -0.74 -8.20
N SER A 146 13.14 -0.38 -9.19
CA SER A 146 13.38 0.99 -9.63
C SER A 146 12.11 1.72 -10.08
N ARG A 147 11.10 1.03 -10.65
CA ARG A 147 9.80 1.65 -10.98
C ARG A 147 8.85 1.73 -9.78
N ARG A 148 8.67 0.63 -9.04
CA ARG A 148 7.69 0.56 -7.95
C ARG A 148 8.10 1.45 -6.77
N LEU A 149 9.40 1.56 -6.48
CA LEU A 149 9.93 2.36 -5.39
C LEU A 149 10.15 3.83 -5.76
N LEU A 150 9.96 4.25 -7.01
CA LEU A 150 10.15 5.65 -7.43
C LEU A 150 9.15 6.59 -6.73
N GLU A 151 9.65 7.60 -6.04
CA GLU A 151 8.84 8.64 -5.38
C GLU A 151 8.98 10.00 -6.08
N PHE A 152 10.16 10.25 -6.66
CA PHE A 152 10.45 11.47 -7.41
C PHE A 152 11.35 11.16 -8.61
N TYR A 153 11.04 11.75 -9.75
CA TYR A 153 11.90 11.85 -10.93
C TYR A 153 11.94 13.31 -11.38
N SER A 154 13.09 13.82 -11.81
CA SER A 154 13.17 15.11 -12.49
C SER A 154 14.30 15.11 -13.51
N GLY A 155 13.99 15.53 -14.74
CA GLY A 155 14.89 15.52 -15.89
C GLY A 155 14.13 15.29 -17.20
N PRO A 156 14.83 15.18 -18.34
CA PRO A 156 14.20 14.90 -19.62
C PRO A 156 13.53 13.52 -19.66
N ALA A 157 12.34 13.40 -20.26
CA ALA A 157 11.66 12.13 -20.54
C ALA A 157 10.72 12.25 -21.75
N ALA A 158 10.36 11.10 -22.33
CA ALA A 158 9.35 10.99 -23.39
C ALA A 158 7.93 11.19 -22.82
N VAL A 159 7.14 12.05 -23.47
CA VAL A 159 5.72 12.31 -23.15
C VAL A 159 4.88 12.18 -24.41
N THR A 160 3.75 11.48 -24.30
CA THR A 160 2.76 11.28 -25.36
C THR A 160 1.38 11.69 -24.86
N ASN A 161 0.59 12.40 -25.69
CA ASN A 161 -0.82 12.69 -25.39
C ASN A 161 -1.71 11.57 -25.91
N PHE A 162 -2.36 10.83 -25.01
CA PHE A 162 -3.27 9.73 -25.33
C PHE A 162 -4.74 10.17 -25.42
N ARG A 163 -5.02 11.39 -25.92
CA ARG A 163 -6.41 11.80 -26.20
C ARG A 163 -7.01 10.87 -27.26
N THR A 164 -8.13 10.27 -26.88
CA THR A 164 -9.01 9.47 -27.73
C THR A 164 -10.43 9.99 -27.58
N PHE A 165 -11.15 10.09 -28.69
CA PHE A 165 -12.58 10.40 -28.72
C PHE A 165 -13.34 9.47 -29.67
N CYS A 166 -14.66 9.35 -29.51
CA CYS A 166 -15.54 8.57 -30.38
C CYS A 166 -16.89 9.25 -30.62
N VAL A 167 -17.48 8.98 -31.79
CA VAL A 167 -18.76 9.54 -32.25
C VAL A 167 -19.57 8.49 -33.01
N ALA A 168 -20.87 8.73 -33.20
CA ALA A 168 -21.74 7.85 -33.97
C ALA A 168 -21.54 8.09 -35.48
N PRO A 169 -20.97 7.13 -36.24
CA PRO A 169 -20.61 7.30 -37.64
C PRO A 169 -21.85 7.44 -38.53
N GLU A 170 -21.70 8.14 -39.65
CA GLU A 170 -22.63 8.01 -40.78
C GLU A 170 -22.13 6.90 -41.71
N PHE A 171 -23.03 6.04 -42.18
CA PHE A 171 -22.71 5.04 -43.21
C PHE A 171 -23.48 5.36 -44.48
N ARG A 172 -22.77 5.46 -45.61
CA ARG A 172 -23.35 5.51 -46.95
C ARG A 172 -23.09 4.19 -47.66
N ASN A 173 -24.00 3.79 -48.56
CA ASN A 173 -23.91 2.54 -49.31
C ASN A 173 -23.74 1.27 -48.45
N LEU A 174 -24.24 1.28 -47.22
CA LEU A 174 -24.06 0.19 -46.26
C LEU A 174 -24.63 -1.13 -46.77
N THR A 175 -23.76 -2.12 -46.89
CA THR A 175 -24.12 -3.50 -47.24
C THR A 175 -23.33 -4.50 -46.38
N LEU A 176 -23.92 -5.66 -46.12
CA LEU A 176 -23.22 -6.83 -45.63
C LEU A 176 -22.99 -7.78 -46.80
N ALA A 177 -21.77 -8.31 -46.92
CA ALA A 177 -21.39 -9.26 -47.95
C ALA A 177 -20.50 -10.37 -47.36
N ARG A 178 -20.69 -11.62 -47.79
CA ARG A 178 -19.67 -12.66 -47.61
C ARG A 178 -18.67 -12.50 -48.75
N ILE A 179 -17.41 -12.34 -48.41
CA ILE A 179 -16.33 -12.08 -49.36
C ILE A 179 -15.28 -13.17 -49.17
N GLN A 180 -14.96 -13.85 -50.27
CA GLN A 180 -13.83 -14.77 -50.31
C GLN A 180 -12.53 -13.96 -50.26
N ASP A 181 -11.67 -14.28 -49.29
CA ASP A 181 -10.35 -13.66 -49.18
C ASP A 181 -9.31 -14.52 -49.93
N PRO A 182 -8.85 -14.09 -51.13
CA PRO A 182 -7.97 -14.92 -51.97
C PRO A 182 -6.59 -15.11 -51.34
N ASP A 183 -6.14 -14.17 -50.51
CA ASP A 183 -4.84 -14.21 -49.83
C ASP A 183 -4.88 -15.11 -48.57
N ASN A 184 -6.07 -15.44 -48.07
CA ASN A 184 -6.28 -16.29 -46.89
C ASN A 184 -6.90 -17.65 -47.26
N GLY A 185 -6.38 -18.27 -48.32
CA GLY A 185 -6.73 -19.65 -48.71
C GLY A 185 -8.16 -19.85 -49.21
N GLY A 186 -8.89 -18.77 -49.49
CA GLY A 186 -10.28 -18.83 -49.93
C GLY A 186 -11.31 -18.90 -48.80
N GLU A 187 -10.96 -18.51 -47.57
CA GLU A 187 -11.91 -18.38 -46.46
C GLU A 187 -13.02 -17.36 -46.81
N MET A 188 -14.29 -17.75 -46.58
CA MET A 188 -15.45 -16.87 -46.77
C MET A 188 -15.71 -16.08 -45.48
N SER A 189 -15.68 -14.75 -45.55
CA SER A 189 -15.78 -13.90 -44.37
C SER A 189 -16.93 -12.89 -44.46
N LEU A 190 -17.69 -12.71 -43.38
CA LEU A 190 -18.69 -11.64 -43.31
C LEU A 190 -18.00 -10.28 -43.19
N ASN A 191 -18.30 -9.37 -44.13
CA ASN A 191 -17.75 -8.02 -44.17
C ASN A 191 -18.87 -6.98 -44.20
N VAL A 192 -18.68 -5.89 -43.45
CA VAL A 192 -19.34 -4.60 -43.69
C VAL A 192 -18.62 -3.90 -44.83
N LEU A 193 -19.39 -3.52 -45.86
CA LEU A 193 -18.98 -2.62 -46.93
C LEU A 193 -19.77 -1.32 -46.78
N ALA A 194 -19.08 -0.19 -46.61
CA ALA A 194 -19.72 1.13 -46.54
C ALA A 194 -18.72 2.26 -46.84
N ASP A 195 -19.22 3.39 -47.35
CA ASP A 195 -18.48 4.64 -47.39
C ASP A 195 -18.74 5.42 -46.10
N VAL A 196 -17.70 5.72 -45.32
CA VAL A 196 -17.80 6.47 -44.06
C VAL A 196 -17.26 7.89 -44.28
N PRO A 197 -18.12 8.90 -44.50
CA PRO A 197 -17.69 10.29 -44.48
C PRO A 197 -17.09 10.62 -43.09
N PRO A 198 -16.00 11.39 -43.01
CA PRO A 198 -15.51 11.88 -41.73
C PRO A 198 -16.60 12.71 -41.05
N SER A 199 -16.80 12.49 -39.75
CA SER A 199 -17.74 13.29 -38.97
C SER A 199 -17.36 14.77 -39.02
N MET A 200 -18.37 15.65 -39.14
CA MET A 200 -18.20 17.10 -39.08
C MET A 200 -18.77 17.70 -37.78
N ASP A 201 -19.36 16.87 -36.91
CA ASP A 201 -20.08 17.28 -35.69
C ASP A 201 -19.15 17.68 -34.51
N TRP A 202 -17.88 18.03 -34.75
CA TRP A 202 -16.80 18.01 -33.73
C TRP A 202 -16.11 19.37 -33.46
N GLU A 203 -16.84 20.46 -33.18
CA GLU A 203 -16.26 21.80 -32.87
C GLU A 203 -15.46 21.90 -31.53
N LEU A 204 -14.67 20.89 -31.16
CA LEU A 204 -13.89 20.78 -29.92
C LEU A 204 -12.39 21.04 -30.14
N LYS A 205 -11.99 22.29 -29.88
CA LYS A 205 -10.61 22.84 -29.83
C LYS A 205 -9.85 23.04 -31.16
N PHE A 206 -10.25 22.50 -32.32
CA PHE A 206 -9.48 22.68 -33.57
C PHE A 206 -10.31 23.17 -34.76
N GLU A 207 -9.65 23.97 -35.60
CA GLU A 207 -10.03 24.26 -36.99
C GLU A 207 -9.95 22.98 -37.86
N PRO A 208 -10.52 22.96 -39.10
CA PRO A 208 -10.61 21.78 -39.96
C PRO A 208 -9.37 20.87 -39.99
N PHE A 209 -9.64 19.57 -40.11
CA PHE A 209 -8.62 18.57 -40.43
C PHE A 209 -8.27 18.63 -41.92
N ALA A 210 -6.97 18.58 -42.23
CA ALA A 210 -6.51 18.36 -43.59
C ALA A 210 -7.06 17.05 -44.17
N ASP A 211 -7.35 17.04 -45.48
CA ASP A 211 -7.94 15.92 -46.25
C ASP A 211 -9.31 15.36 -45.80
N ALA A 212 -9.93 15.87 -44.72
CA ALA A 212 -11.18 15.39 -44.14
C ALA A 212 -12.46 15.74 -44.95
N TYR A 213 -12.39 15.64 -46.26
CA TYR A 213 -13.49 15.92 -47.21
C TYR A 213 -13.89 14.71 -48.06
N LYS A 214 -13.13 13.61 -48.01
CA LYS A 214 -13.39 12.37 -48.74
C LYS A 214 -13.96 11.31 -47.79
N PRO A 215 -15.08 10.62 -48.11
CA PRO A 215 -15.44 9.38 -47.45
C PRO A 215 -14.38 8.31 -47.70
N SER A 216 -14.06 7.50 -46.69
CA SER A 216 -13.19 6.33 -46.89
C SER A 216 -14.04 5.07 -47.10
N PRO A 217 -13.66 4.19 -48.03
CA PRO A 217 -14.30 2.89 -48.21
C PRO A 217 -13.85 1.91 -47.13
N VAL A 218 -14.79 1.52 -46.27
CA VAL A 218 -14.59 0.55 -45.18
C VAL A 218 -14.92 -0.85 -45.70
N LYS A 219 -13.94 -1.76 -45.66
CA LYS A 219 -14.13 -3.22 -45.74
C LYS A 219 -13.79 -3.83 -44.37
N ALA A 220 -14.75 -3.81 -43.46
CA ALA A 220 -14.55 -4.33 -42.10
C ALA A 220 -15.07 -5.77 -42.00
N ARG A 221 -14.15 -6.74 -41.87
CA ARG A 221 -14.53 -8.11 -41.47
C ARG A 221 -15.13 -8.07 -40.08
N LEU A 222 -16.30 -8.68 -39.89
CA LEU A 222 -16.97 -8.82 -38.59
C LEU A 222 -16.72 -10.21 -37.98
N LEU A 223 -16.89 -10.31 -36.67
CA LEU A 223 -17.08 -11.59 -35.99
C LEU A 223 -18.51 -12.09 -36.22
N ASP A 224 -18.63 -13.28 -36.82
CA ASP A 224 -19.89 -13.96 -37.19
C ASP A 224 -20.02 -15.39 -36.61
N THR A 225 -19.01 -15.87 -35.89
CA THR A 225 -19.02 -17.18 -35.21
C THR A 225 -18.34 -17.10 -33.85
N TRP A 226 -19.11 -17.30 -32.76
CA TRP A 226 -18.62 -17.36 -31.39
C TRP A 226 -19.54 -18.15 -30.46
N HIS A 227 -18.98 -18.71 -29.38
CA HIS A 227 -19.76 -19.25 -28.26
C HIS A 227 -19.79 -18.26 -27.09
N ALA A 228 -20.91 -18.20 -26.36
CA ALA A 228 -21.08 -17.27 -25.25
C ALA A 228 -20.19 -17.64 -24.05
N SER A 229 -19.40 -16.68 -23.55
CA SER A 229 -18.56 -16.83 -22.36
C SER A 229 -19.32 -16.49 -21.06
N SER A 230 -18.70 -16.83 -19.92
CA SER A 230 -19.20 -16.50 -18.58
C SER A 230 -18.04 -16.03 -17.70
N PRO A 231 -18.00 -14.77 -17.24
CA PRO A 231 -18.96 -13.70 -17.53
C PRO A 231 -19.00 -13.32 -19.03
N PRO A 232 -20.14 -12.80 -19.53
CA PRO A 232 -20.35 -12.60 -20.97
C PRO A 232 -19.53 -11.44 -21.53
N SER A 233 -18.60 -11.73 -22.44
CA SER A 233 -17.98 -10.73 -23.31
C SER A 233 -18.91 -10.30 -24.44
N TRP A 234 -18.69 -9.10 -24.98
CA TRP A 234 -19.37 -8.62 -26.18
C TRP A 234 -18.62 -9.07 -27.45
N PRO A 235 -19.29 -9.44 -28.55
CA PRO A 235 -18.67 -9.84 -29.82
C PRO A 235 -18.13 -8.60 -30.57
N LEU A 236 -17.05 -8.04 -30.04
CA LEU A 236 -16.46 -6.78 -30.48
C LEU A 236 -15.41 -6.99 -31.57
N THR A 237 -15.50 -6.20 -32.65
CA THR A 237 -14.48 -6.17 -33.71
C THR A 237 -14.06 -4.73 -33.99
N LEU A 238 -12.76 -4.44 -33.86
CA LEU A 238 -12.16 -3.14 -34.12
C LEU A 238 -11.51 -3.16 -35.49
N TYR A 239 -12.11 -2.44 -36.44
CA TYR A 239 -11.55 -2.18 -37.76
C TYR A 239 -10.67 -0.94 -37.74
N TYR A 240 -9.55 -0.94 -38.47
CA TYR A 240 -8.76 0.26 -38.73
C TYR A 240 -8.13 0.23 -40.12
N SER A 241 -7.78 1.42 -40.60
CA SER A 241 -6.96 1.61 -41.80
C SER A 241 -5.66 2.34 -41.43
N ILE A 242 -4.56 1.99 -42.11
CA ILE A 242 -3.29 2.73 -42.03
C ILE A 242 -3.45 4.12 -42.67
N ASP A 243 -4.26 4.22 -43.73
CA ASP A 243 -4.41 5.41 -44.57
C ASP A 243 -5.35 6.47 -43.95
N ASP A 244 -6.28 6.05 -43.07
CA ASP A 244 -7.26 6.91 -42.39
C ASP A 244 -6.62 7.76 -41.28
N THR A 245 -5.88 8.79 -41.69
CA THR A 245 -5.13 9.70 -40.82
C THR A 245 -5.62 11.14 -40.93
N PHE A 246 -5.64 11.83 -39.80
CA PHE A 246 -6.22 13.16 -39.64
C PHE A 246 -5.26 14.06 -38.87
N THR A 247 -4.89 15.20 -39.47
CA THR A 247 -4.04 16.24 -38.86
C THR A 247 -4.80 17.56 -38.85
N PRO A 248 -4.90 18.27 -37.70
CA PRO A 248 -5.51 19.60 -37.70
C PRO A 248 -4.71 20.54 -38.60
N GLU A 249 -5.37 21.50 -39.25
CA GLU A 249 -4.66 22.55 -39.99
C GLU A 249 -3.88 23.47 -39.05
N ASN A 250 -4.43 23.77 -37.86
CA ASN A 250 -3.85 24.71 -36.89
C ASN A 250 -3.36 23.97 -35.62
N GLN A 251 -2.14 23.42 -35.70
CA GLN A 251 -1.56 22.56 -34.64
C GLN A 251 -0.70 23.34 -33.64
N SER A 252 -0.72 22.92 -32.38
CA SER A 252 0.27 23.39 -31.40
C SER A 252 1.66 22.84 -31.73
N THR A 253 2.64 23.73 -31.86
CA THR A 253 4.03 23.34 -32.11
C THR A 253 4.68 22.61 -30.92
N LEU A 254 4.07 22.63 -29.73
CA LEU A 254 4.44 21.78 -28.59
C LEU A 254 3.67 20.46 -28.60
N TRP A 255 2.35 20.53 -28.82
CA TRP A 255 1.43 19.40 -28.77
C TRP A 255 0.84 19.10 -30.15
N PRO A 256 1.59 18.39 -31.03
CA PRO A 256 1.05 17.94 -32.31
C PRO A 256 -0.05 16.89 -32.08
N TYR A 257 -0.98 16.83 -33.03
CA TYR A 257 -2.04 15.83 -33.07
C TYR A 257 -2.02 15.12 -34.42
N PHE A 258 -1.98 13.80 -34.37
CA PHE A 258 -1.99 12.92 -35.53
C PHE A 258 -2.98 11.79 -35.23
N PHE A 259 -4.25 12.00 -35.53
CA PHE A 259 -5.31 11.06 -35.19
C PHE A 259 -5.42 9.97 -36.27
N HIS A 260 -5.41 8.69 -35.88
CA HIS A 260 -5.94 7.63 -36.74
C HIS A 260 -7.43 7.45 -36.44
N ARG A 261 -8.24 7.31 -37.49
CA ARG A 261 -9.63 6.87 -37.37
C ARG A 261 -9.72 5.35 -37.46
N ALA A 262 -10.61 4.79 -36.65
CA ALA A 262 -10.94 3.37 -36.63
C ALA A 262 -12.42 3.21 -36.22
N LEU A 263 -12.99 2.03 -36.46
CA LEU A 263 -14.39 1.73 -36.13
C LEU A 263 -14.46 0.52 -35.20
N LEU A 264 -15.18 0.66 -34.08
CA LEU A 264 -15.51 -0.45 -33.19
C LEU A 264 -16.94 -0.92 -33.47
N PHE A 265 -17.05 -2.14 -33.97
CA PHE A 265 -18.31 -2.85 -34.19
C PHE A 265 -18.62 -3.78 -33.01
N ASN A 266 -19.92 -3.94 -32.74
CA ASN A 266 -20.48 -4.86 -31.76
C ASN A 266 -21.59 -5.66 -32.47
N SER A 267 -21.31 -6.93 -32.79
CA SER A 267 -22.28 -7.83 -33.44
C SER A 267 -23.46 -8.14 -32.51
N THR A 268 -24.65 -8.42 -33.06
CA THR A 268 -25.74 -9.05 -32.28
C THR A 268 -25.85 -10.54 -32.57
N LEU A 269 -26.68 -11.25 -31.80
CA LEU A 269 -26.93 -12.68 -32.00
C LEU A 269 -27.47 -13.02 -33.41
N LEU A 270 -28.00 -12.05 -34.17
CA LEU A 270 -28.38 -12.25 -35.59
C LEU A 270 -27.20 -12.53 -36.52
N LEU A 271 -25.98 -12.20 -36.12
CA LEU A 271 -24.77 -12.47 -36.89
C LEU A 271 -24.05 -13.76 -36.45
N ASN A 272 -24.42 -14.35 -35.31
CA ASN A 272 -23.73 -15.54 -34.81
C ASN A 272 -24.15 -16.81 -35.54
N GLU A 273 -23.20 -17.74 -35.73
CA GLU A 273 -23.38 -19.02 -36.42
C GLU A 273 -23.97 -18.85 -37.85
N THR A 274 -23.75 -17.68 -38.47
CA THR A 274 -24.21 -17.38 -39.83
C THR A 274 -23.24 -17.85 -40.93
N ASP A 275 -22.13 -18.50 -40.55
CA ASP A 275 -21.25 -19.15 -41.51
C ASP A 275 -21.82 -20.52 -41.93
N THR A 276 -22.60 -20.49 -42.99
CA THR A 276 -23.21 -21.68 -43.61
C THR A 276 -22.39 -22.23 -44.77
N GLY A 277 -21.17 -21.73 -45.02
CA GLY A 277 -20.31 -22.17 -46.12
C GLY A 277 -20.82 -21.81 -47.53
N GLY A 278 -21.69 -20.81 -47.66
CA GLY A 278 -22.23 -20.35 -48.95
C GLY A 278 -22.35 -18.82 -49.03
N ASP A 279 -22.42 -18.31 -50.26
CA ASP A 279 -22.31 -16.88 -50.60
C ASP A 279 -23.55 -16.06 -50.18
N ASP A 280 -24.74 -16.67 -50.18
CA ASP A 280 -26.02 -16.00 -49.95
C ASP A 280 -26.25 -15.65 -48.47
N LEU A 281 -26.28 -14.34 -48.15
CA LEU A 281 -26.75 -13.88 -46.84
C LEU A 281 -28.26 -14.08 -46.68
N PRO A 282 -28.77 -14.42 -45.49
CA PRO A 282 -30.20 -14.37 -45.16
C PRO A 282 -30.86 -13.04 -45.57
N GLU A 283 -32.10 -13.08 -46.04
CA GLU A 283 -32.85 -11.86 -46.42
C GLU A 283 -32.96 -10.84 -45.29
N SER A 284 -33.03 -11.32 -44.04
CA SER A 284 -33.04 -10.52 -42.81
C SER A 284 -31.74 -9.75 -42.53
N LEU A 285 -30.65 -10.00 -43.28
CA LEU A 285 -29.40 -9.24 -43.25
C LEU A 285 -29.19 -8.35 -44.49
N ARG A 286 -30.13 -8.37 -45.45
CA ARG A 286 -30.12 -7.51 -46.64
C ARG A 286 -30.85 -6.19 -46.34
N ASN A 287 -30.53 -5.13 -47.08
CA ASN A 287 -31.19 -3.81 -47.01
C ASN A 287 -31.25 -3.20 -45.59
N LEU A 288 -30.11 -3.13 -44.90
CA LEU A 288 -30.01 -2.55 -43.56
C LEU A 288 -30.25 -1.03 -43.56
N THR A 289 -30.90 -0.53 -42.52
CA THR A 289 -31.10 0.89 -42.22
C THR A 289 -30.24 1.31 -41.03
N THR A 290 -29.89 2.59 -40.92
CA THR A 290 -29.00 3.08 -39.84
C THR A 290 -29.65 4.14 -38.96
N LYS A 291 -29.32 4.11 -37.66
CA LYS A 291 -29.83 5.05 -36.67
C LYS A 291 -28.77 5.43 -35.63
N LYS A 292 -28.38 6.71 -35.57
CA LYS A 292 -27.52 7.23 -34.48
C LYS A 292 -28.28 7.16 -33.14
N GLN A 293 -27.63 6.63 -32.09
CA GLN A 293 -28.12 6.55 -30.71
C GLN A 293 -26.95 6.73 -29.73
N GLY A 294 -26.76 7.97 -29.23
CA GLY A 294 -25.62 8.31 -28.40
C GLY A 294 -24.31 8.23 -29.19
N LEU A 295 -23.31 7.52 -28.65
CA LEU A 295 -22.00 7.32 -29.30
C LEU A 295 -22.00 6.25 -30.39
N TRP A 296 -23.12 5.54 -30.59
CA TRP A 296 -23.22 4.39 -31.49
C TRP A 296 -24.21 4.65 -32.62
N THR A 297 -23.91 4.16 -33.82
CA THR A 297 -24.86 4.00 -34.92
C THR A 297 -25.28 2.55 -35.00
N LYS A 298 -26.58 2.29 -34.89
CA LYS A 298 -27.18 0.95 -34.98
C LYS A 298 -27.56 0.67 -36.42
N ALA A 299 -27.15 -0.49 -36.93
CA ALA A 299 -27.66 -1.07 -38.16
C ALA A 299 -28.86 -1.97 -37.83
N ILE A 300 -29.98 -1.75 -38.50
CA ILE A 300 -31.29 -2.31 -38.18
C ILE A 300 -31.88 -2.93 -39.44
N ASN A 301 -32.40 -4.15 -39.34
CA ASN A 301 -33.00 -4.86 -40.47
C ASN A 301 -34.44 -4.41 -40.77
N ALA A 302 -35.06 -5.01 -41.78
CA ALA A 302 -36.45 -4.71 -42.18
C ALA A 302 -37.49 -4.98 -41.07
N ASP A 303 -37.22 -5.92 -40.15
CA ASP A 303 -38.09 -6.25 -39.02
C ASP A 303 -37.95 -5.29 -37.83
N GLY A 304 -37.02 -4.33 -37.91
CA GLY A 304 -36.72 -3.39 -36.82
C GLY A 304 -35.74 -3.94 -35.77
N VAL A 305 -35.07 -5.07 -36.03
CA VAL A 305 -34.11 -5.70 -35.12
C VAL A 305 -32.69 -5.21 -35.40
N GLU A 306 -31.92 -4.95 -34.34
CA GLU A 306 -30.52 -4.55 -34.43
C GLU A 306 -29.62 -5.72 -34.86
N VAL A 307 -28.84 -5.51 -35.92
CA VAL A 307 -27.91 -6.49 -36.50
C VAL A 307 -26.49 -6.27 -35.97
N PHE A 308 -26.07 -5.01 -35.89
CA PHE A 308 -24.85 -4.59 -35.20
C PHE A 308 -24.97 -3.13 -34.75
N SER A 309 -24.16 -2.73 -33.79
CA SER A 309 -23.89 -1.31 -33.49
C SER A 309 -22.43 -0.98 -33.74
N ALA A 310 -22.15 0.21 -34.28
CA ALA A 310 -20.79 0.68 -34.56
C ALA A 310 -20.55 2.09 -34.01
N THR A 311 -19.32 2.37 -33.57
CA THR A 311 -18.85 3.70 -33.16
C THR A 311 -17.52 3.98 -33.86
N GLU A 312 -17.33 5.16 -34.43
CA GLU A 312 -16.03 5.56 -34.98
C GLU A 312 -15.25 6.30 -33.89
N PHE A 313 -13.95 6.05 -33.83
CA PHE A 313 -13.08 6.65 -32.83
C PHE A 313 -11.76 7.13 -33.45
N TYR A 314 -11.24 8.19 -32.86
CA TYR A 314 -10.04 8.88 -33.28
C TYR A 314 -9.08 8.86 -32.10
N PHE A 315 -7.94 8.18 -32.25
CA PHE A 315 -6.91 8.09 -31.20
C PHE A 315 -5.66 8.82 -31.64
N ASN A 316 -5.09 9.63 -30.75
CA ASN A 316 -3.87 10.37 -31.07
C ASN A 316 -2.66 9.42 -31.14
N ASN A 317 -2.03 9.41 -32.30
CA ASN A 317 -0.82 8.67 -32.66
C ASN A 317 0.36 9.65 -32.90
N ALA A 318 0.29 10.89 -32.39
CA ALA A 318 1.45 11.77 -32.39
C ALA A 318 2.58 11.10 -31.59
N GLY A 319 3.73 10.88 -32.23
CA GLY A 319 4.88 10.23 -31.61
C GLY A 319 5.38 11.01 -30.38
N PRO A 320 6.08 10.33 -29.46
CA PRO A 320 6.55 10.96 -28.22
C PRO A 320 7.47 12.14 -28.51
N ARG A 321 7.45 13.10 -27.59
CA ARG A 321 8.36 14.23 -27.56
C ARG A 321 9.07 14.33 -26.22
N LEU A 322 10.30 14.87 -26.24
CA LEU A 322 11.11 14.97 -25.04
C LEU A 322 10.83 16.28 -24.29
N TYR A 323 10.43 16.15 -23.04
CA TYR A 323 10.16 17.28 -22.13
C TYR A 323 11.02 17.17 -20.87
N ASN A 324 11.43 18.31 -20.32
CA ASN A 324 11.88 18.36 -18.93
C ASN A 324 10.65 18.15 -18.04
N VAL A 325 10.56 16.98 -17.41
CA VAL A 325 9.43 16.63 -16.55
C VAL A 325 9.86 16.51 -15.10
N THR A 326 8.89 16.68 -14.20
CA THR A 326 8.95 16.17 -12.84
C THR A 326 7.85 15.13 -12.67
N MET A 327 8.16 14.00 -12.05
CA MET A 327 7.17 12.98 -11.67
C MET A 327 7.18 12.81 -10.16
N SER A 328 6.01 12.76 -9.52
CA SER A 328 5.86 12.74 -8.06
C SER A 328 4.83 11.71 -7.58
N GLY A 329 5.09 11.08 -6.44
CA GLY A 329 4.14 10.19 -5.79
C GLY A 329 4.76 9.33 -4.68
N ARG A 330 4.00 8.32 -4.23
CA ARG A 330 4.42 7.37 -3.17
C ARG A 330 5.00 6.10 -3.78
N GLY A 331 5.94 5.44 -3.12
CA GLY A 331 6.37 4.09 -3.51
C GLY A 331 5.23 3.07 -3.35
N ILE A 332 5.08 2.16 -4.33
CA ILE A 332 4.07 1.09 -4.31
C ILE A 332 4.70 -0.26 -3.97
N LYS A 333 3.92 -1.16 -3.35
CA LYS A 333 4.41 -2.48 -2.92
C LYS A 333 4.84 -3.34 -4.12
N SER A 334 4.01 -3.36 -5.16
CA SER A 334 4.18 -4.12 -6.40
C SER A 334 3.45 -3.41 -7.55
N GLU A 335 3.89 -3.63 -8.79
CA GLU A 335 3.07 -3.31 -9.97
C GLU A 335 1.86 -4.28 -10.05
N PRO A 336 0.73 -3.90 -10.67
CA PRO A 336 -0.46 -4.77 -10.76
C PRO A 336 -0.18 -6.13 -11.43
N THR A 337 -0.84 -7.20 -10.98
CA THR A 337 -0.72 -8.55 -11.56
C THR A 337 -2.08 -9.15 -11.92
N GLY A 338 -2.50 -8.99 -13.17
CA GLY A 338 -3.78 -9.50 -13.67
C GLY A 338 -3.75 -10.95 -14.12
N ASP A 339 -4.69 -11.74 -13.61
CA ASP A 339 -4.98 -13.09 -14.10
C ASP A 339 -6.09 -13.04 -15.16
N TRP A 340 -5.69 -12.82 -16.42
CA TRP A 340 -6.62 -12.79 -17.56
C TRP A 340 -7.32 -14.14 -17.80
N ARG A 341 -6.85 -15.24 -17.19
CA ARG A 341 -7.45 -16.58 -17.25
C ARG A 341 -8.70 -16.73 -16.38
N ARG A 342 -9.40 -15.62 -16.10
CA ARG A 342 -10.74 -15.60 -15.48
C ARG A 342 -11.79 -14.81 -16.27
N GLY A 343 -11.39 -14.09 -17.32
CA GLY A 343 -12.31 -13.26 -18.11
C GLY A 343 -12.45 -11.85 -17.54
N PRO A 344 -13.33 -11.01 -18.12
CA PRO A 344 -13.53 -9.64 -17.66
C PRO A 344 -14.10 -9.55 -16.24
N GLY A 345 -14.03 -8.36 -15.63
CA GLY A 345 -14.73 -8.00 -14.39
C GLY A 345 -14.24 -8.65 -13.10
N HIS A 346 -13.14 -9.42 -13.13
CA HIS A 346 -12.65 -10.15 -11.96
C HIS A 346 -11.81 -9.28 -11.02
N ALA A 347 -11.87 -9.57 -9.71
CA ALA A 347 -11.17 -8.80 -8.67
C ALA A 347 -9.67 -8.59 -8.95
N ASN A 348 -8.98 -9.62 -9.45
CA ASN A 348 -7.54 -9.58 -9.81
C ASN A 348 -7.20 -8.62 -10.96
N GLN A 349 -8.21 -8.05 -11.64
CA GLN A 349 -8.06 -7.09 -12.73
C GLN A 349 -8.30 -5.64 -12.28
N MET A 350 -8.95 -5.42 -11.12
CA MET A 350 -9.30 -4.09 -10.63
C MET A 350 -8.09 -3.16 -10.53
N ASP A 351 -6.94 -3.65 -10.05
CA ASP A 351 -5.70 -2.87 -9.95
C ASP A 351 -5.21 -2.35 -11.32
N ILE A 352 -5.48 -3.06 -12.42
CA ILE A 352 -5.14 -2.62 -13.79
C ILE A 352 -6.15 -1.56 -14.26
N LEU A 353 -7.44 -1.75 -13.97
CA LEU A 353 -8.49 -0.78 -14.29
C LEU A 353 -8.26 0.53 -13.52
N HIS A 354 -7.91 0.45 -12.23
CA HIS A 354 -7.48 1.55 -11.39
C HIS A 354 -6.25 2.25 -11.98
N GLN A 355 -5.21 1.51 -12.37
CA GLN A 355 -4.02 2.09 -13.01
C GLN A 355 -4.38 2.91 -14.27
N MET A 356 -5.34 2.46 -15.07
CA MET A 356 -5.86 3.18 -16.25
C MET A 356 -6.85 4.32 -15.92
N GLY A 357 -7.24 4.50 -14.66
CA GLY A 357 -8.13 5.60 -14.21
C GLY A 357 -9.62 5.25 -14.22
N ILE A 358 -9.95 3.96 -14.17
CA ILE A 358 -11.32 3.46 -14.05
C ILE A 358 -11.56 3.01 -12.60
N GLY A 359 -12.62 3.51 -11.97
CA GLY A 359 -13.05 3.07 -10.63
C GLY A 359 -12.25 3.58 -9.42
N ALA A 360 -11.13 4.28 -9.59
CA ALA A 360 -10.27 4.75 -8.50
C ALA A 360 -9.90 6.25 -8.59
N ALA A 361 -9.75 6.90 -7.42
CA ALA A 361 -9.15 8.23 -7.29
C ALA A 361 -7.64 8.19 -7.59
N PHE A 362 -7.04 9.33 -7.96
CA PHE A 362 -5.68 9.39 -8.53
C PHE A 362 -4.62 8.74 -7.61
N GLU A 363 -4.75 9.01 -6.32
CA GLU A 363 -3.88 8.59 -5.23
C GLU A 363 -3.82 7.07 -5.03
N ASP A 364 -4.85 6.36 -5.49
CA ASP A 364 -5.04 4.91 -5.36
C ASP A 364 -4.72 4.13 -6.65
N ARG A 365 -4.47 4.84 -7.77
CA ARG A 365 -4.12 4.22 -9.07
C ARG A 365 -2.71 3.61 -9.12
N GLY A 366 -1.88 3.89 -8.11
CA GLY A 366 -0.49 3.40 -8.02
C GLY A 366 0.48 4.00 -9.04
N ILE A 367 0.09 5.02 -9.80
CA ILE A 367 0.95 5.71 -10.79
C ILE A 367 1.76 6.84 -10.14
N LEU A 368 2.35 7.72 -10.96
CA LEU A 368 2.91 9.02 -10.53
C LEU A 368 2.11 10.17 -11.16
N GLU A 369 2.06 11.29 -10.46
CA GLU A 369 1.70 12.60 -11.02
C GLU A 369 2.79 13.06 -11.99
N LEU A 370 2.42 13.63 -13.14
CA LEU A 370 3.34 14.17 -14.13
C LEU A 370 3.19 15.70 -14.21
N ALA A 371 4.25 16.43 -13.91
CA ALA A 371 4.38 17.85 -14.22
C ALA A 371 5.26 18.02 -15.46
N VAL A 372 4.66 18.46 -16.57
CA VAL A 372 5.37 18.74 -17.83
C VAL A 372 5.94 20.15 -17.80
N GLY A 373 7.25 20.29 -17.97
CA GLY A 373 7.96 21.56 -18.09
C GLY A 373 8.31 21.91 -19.54
N SER A 374 9.50 22.47 -19.75
CA SER A 374 9.95 22.91 -21.08
C SER A 374 10.16 21.75 -22.05
N HIS A 375 9.66 21.89 -23.28
CA HIS A 375 10.04 21.05 -24.42
C HIS A 375 11.55 21.11 -24.65
N LEU A 376 12.20 19.98 -24.89
CA LEU A 376 13.57 19.96 -25.40
C LEU A 376 13.50 20.17 -26.92
N PRO A 377 14.38 20.97 -27.55
CA PRO A 377 14.43 21.06 -29.00
C PRO A 377 14.60 19.66 -29.61
N ASP A 378 13.82 19.34 -30.64
CA ASP A 378 13.89 18.05 -31.33
C ASP A 378 15.30 17.83 -31.91
N GLY A 379 15.85 18.86 -32.56
CA GLY A 379 17.19 18.85 -33.14
C GLY A 379 17.30 17.83 -34.28
N ASN A 380 18.50 17.32 -34.53
CA ASN A 380 18.70 16.15 -35.39
C ASN A 380 18.47 14.84 -34.61
N ARG A 381 17.36 14.73 -33.85
CA ARG A 381 16.92 13.42 -33.32
C ARG A 381 16.08 12.70 -34.37
N PRO A 382 16.19 11.36 -34.48
CA PRO A 382 15.66 10.68 -35.66
C PRO A 382 14.20 10.26 -35.54
N TYR A 383 13.73 10.08 -34.30
CA TYR A 383 12.77 9.02 -34.02
C TYR A 383 11.58 9.46 -33.17
N HIS A 384 10.57 10.03 -33.83
CA HIS A 384 9.22 10.02 -33.30
C HIS A 384 8.67 8.59 -33.35
N MET A 385 9.01 7.76 -32.35
CA MET A 385 8.56 6.38 -32.17
C MET A 385 7.03 6.27 -32.40
N PRO A 386 6.56 5.73 -33.54
CA PRO A 386 5.13 5.77 -33.86
C PRO A 386 4.37 4.72 -33.06
N LEU A 387 3.18 5.08 -32.59
CA LEU A 387 2.10 4.13 -32.26
C LEU A 387 1.35 3.71 -33.55
N GLY A 388 2.08 3.69 -34.67
CA GLY A 388 1.57 3.41 -36.01
C GLY A 388 0.95 2.01 -36.07
N PRO A 389 -0.16 1.81 -36.80
CA PRO A 389 -0.79 0.50 -36.88
C PRO A 389 0.15 -0.58 -37.46
N THR A 390 1.13 -0.17 -38.28
CA THR A 390 2.27 -0.98 -38.78
C THR A 390 3.21 -1.52 -37.71
N ALA A 391 3.25 -0.92 -36.52
CA ALA A 391 3.97 -1.45 -35.35
C ALA A 391 3.08 -2.33 -34.45
N LEU A 392 1.75 -2.26 -34.62
CA LEU A 392 0.78 -3.01 -33.84
C LEU A 392 0.48 -4.37 -34.49
N SER A 393 0.12 -4.35 -35.78
CA SER A 393 0.14 -5.55 -36.63
C SER A 393 1.53 -5.73 -37.23
N ALA A 394 2.26 -6.75 -36.77
CA ALA A 394 3.55 -7.13 -37.34
C ALA A 394 3.39 -7.91 -38.67
N SER A 395 2.55 -7.40 -39.57
CA SER A 395 2.32 -7.94 -40.91
C SER A 395 3.39 -7.50 -41.92
N GLY A 396 4.59 -7.14 -41.43
CA GLY A 396 5.77 -6.78 -42.23
C GLY A 396 6.38 -7.93 -43.04
N THR A 397 5.62 -9.00 -43.27
CA THR A 397 5.98 -10.20 -44.03
C THR A 397 5.04 -10.48 -45.20
N SER A 398 3.91 -9.78 -45.33
CA SER A 398 3.10 -9.81 -46.55
C SER A 398 3.72 -8.92 -47.62
N SER A 399 4.12 -9.49 -48.76
CA SER A 399 4.62 -8.75 -49.94
C SER A 399 3.54 -7.90 -50.66
N TYR A 400 2.44 -7.59 -49.98
CA TYR A 400 1.27 -6.90 -50.50
C TYR A 400 0.85 -5.77 -49.55
N PRO A 401 0.36 -4.63 -50.07
CA PRO A 401 -0.07 -3.49 -49.27
C PRO A 401 -1.46 -3.72 -48.67
N VAL A 402 -1.54 -4.56 -47.64
CA VAL A 402 -2.75 -4.65 -46.80
C VAL A 402 -2.79 -3.41 -45.91
N SER A 403 -3.64 -2.43 -46.24
CA SER A 403 -3.79 -1.21 -45.43
C SER A 403 -4.99 -1.23 -44.48
N GLN A 404 -5.89 -2.22 -44.60
CA GLN A 404 -7.10 -2.36 -43.78
C GLN A 404 -7.10 -3.66 -42.98
N PHE A 405 -7.50 -3.59 -41.70
CA PHE A 405 -7.39 -4.70 -40.74
C PHE A 405 -8.61 -4.76 -39.81
N SER A 406 -8.92 -5.95 -39.28
CA SER A 406 -9.93 -6.17 -38.23
C SER A 406 -9.33 -6.94 -37.04
N TRP A 407 -9.62 -6.48 -35.82
CA TRP A 407 -9.23 -7.07 -34.54
C TRP A 407 -10.46 -7.56 -33.77
N ALA A 408 -10.63 -8.88 -33.63
CA ALA A 408 -11.76 -9.46 -32.88
C ALA A 408 -11.39 -9.68 -31.41
N PHE A 409 -12.02 -8.94 -30.49
CA PHE A 409 -11.69 -8.93 -29.05
C PHE A 409 -12.30 -10.12 -28.28
N SER A 410 -11.86 -11.33 -28.63
CA SER A 410 -12.17 -12.56 -27.91
C SER A 410 -11.54 -12.59 -26.51
N ASP A 411 -12.31 -13.05 -25.52
CA ASP A 411 -11.75 -13.54 -24.26
C ASP A 411 -11.23 -14.99 -24.41
N SER A 412 -10.70 -15.59 -23.35
CA SER A 412 -10.10 -16.93 -23.41
C SER A 412 -11.11 -18.10 -23.46
N TRP A 413 -12.42 -17.83 -23.45
CA TRP A 413 -13.51 -18.83 -23.51
C TRP A 413 -14.38 -18.65 -24.75
N MET A 414 -14.38 -17.46 -25.34
CA MET A 414 -15.01 -17.17 -26.62
C MET A 414 -14.20 -17.79 -27.77
N THR A 415 -14.20 -19.13 -27.83
CA THR A 415 -13.61 -19.89 -28.93
C THR A 415 -14.34 -19.57 -30.22
N THR A 416 -13.58 -19.23 -31.25
CA THR A 416 -14.06 -18.99 -32.61
C THR A 416 -13.21 -19.83 -33.56
N THR A 417 -13.84 -20.31 -34.64
CA THR A 417 -13.23 -21.23 -35.62
C THR A 417 -12.61 -20.52 -36.81
N ALA A 418 -12.84 -19.22 -36.96
CA ALA A 418 -12.29 -18.41 -38.05
C ALA A 418 -10.76 -18.32 -37.98
N MET A 419 -10.07 -18.71 -39.06
CA MET A 419 -8.61 -18.76 -39.16
C MET A 419 -8.14 -18.14 -40.47
N GLY A 420 -8.00 -16.81 -40.47
CA GLY A 420 -7.55 -16.02 -41.62
C GLY A 420 -7.17 -14.59 -41.22
N SER A 421 -7.50 -13.62 -42.07
CA SER A 421 -7.15 -12.19 -41.94
C SER A 421 -7.65 -11.46 -40.69
N MET A 422 -8.56 -12.06 -39.90
CA MET A 422 -8.95 -11.52 -38.59
C MET A 422 -7.79 -11.70 -37.60
N GLU A 423 -7.22 -10.60 -37.08
CA GLU A 423 -6.28 -10.73 -35.96
C GLU A 423 -7.05 -10.87 -34.65
N PHE A 424 -6.61 -11.80 -33.80
CA PHE A 424 -7.09 -11.93 -32.43
C PHE A 424 -6.09 -11.30 -31.48
N PRO A 425 -6.43 -10.19 -30.80
CA PRO A 425 -5.64 -9.66 -29.71
C PRO A 425 -5.42 -10.71 -28.62
N HIS A 426 -4.24 -10.70 -28.00
CA HIS A 426 -3.97 -11.61 -26.89
C HIS A 426 -5.03 -11.40 -25.77
N PRO A 427 -5.65 -12.46 -25.19
CA PRO A 427 -6.80 -12.31 -24.27
C PRO A 427 -6.55 -11.43 -23.03
N ALA A 428 -5.29 -11.16 -22.68
CA ALA A 428 -4.92 -10.16 -21.67
C ALA A 428 -5.33 -8.71 -22.03
N HIS A 429 -5.30 -8.35 -23.33
CA HIS A 429 -5.78 -7.06 -23.82
C HIS A 429 -7.30 -7.07 -23.90
N SER A 430 -7.90 -8.12 -24.51
CA SER A 430 -9.35 -8.26 -24.65
C SER A 430 -10.08 -8.23 -23.31
N SER A 431 -9.60 -8.98 -22.31
CA SER A 431 -10.18 -9.00 -20.97
C SER A 431 -10.19 -7.61 -20.31
N VAL A 432 -9.17 -6.78 -20.54
CA VAL A 432 -9.13 -5.39 -20.04
C VAL A 432 -10.07 -4.50 -20.85
N PHE A 433 -10.05 -4.60 -22.18
CA PHE A 433 -10.90 -3.81 -23.07
C PHE A 433 -12.40 -4.05 -22.82
N GLN A 434 -12.82 -5.32 -22.75
CA GLN A 434 -14.17 -5.76 -22.38
C GLN A 434 -14.56 -5.21 -21.01
N SER A 435 -13.69 -5.32 -20.00
CA SER A 435 -13.99 -4.80 -18.65
C SER A 435 -14.19 -3.27 -18.64
N ILE A 436 -13.37 -2.50 -19.36
CA ILE A 436 -13.51 -1.05 -19.40
C ILE A 436 -14.78 -0.64 -20.12
N ILE A 437 -15.07 -1.20 -21.31
CA ILE A 437 -16.25 -0.81 -22.09
C ILE A 437 -17.56 -1.23 -21.40
N GLN A 438 -17.59 -2.39 -20.74
CA GLN A 438 -18.75 -2.84 -19.96
C GLN A 438 -18.94 -2.06 -18.65
N GLN A 439 -17.86 -1.61 -17.98
CA GLN A 439 -17.96 -0.85 -16.72
C GLN A 439 -18.24 0.65 -16.92
N THR A 440 -17.81 1.23 -18.05
CA THR A 440 -17.91 2.68 -18.31
C THR A 440 -18.93 3.05 -19.38
N GLU A 441 -19.34 2.11 -20.22
CA GLU A 441 -20.08 2.35 -21.47
C GLU A 441 -19.40 3.39 -22.40
N ASP A 442 -18.09 3.60 -22.25
CA ASP A 442 -17.31 4.63 -22.95
C ASP A 442 -16.21 3.98 -23.81
N PRO A 443 -16.43 3.84 -25.14
CA PRO A 443 -15.47 3.25 -26.06
C PRO A 443 -14.13 4.00 -26.11
N ALA A 444 -14.14 5.33 -25.97
CA ALA A 444 -12.94 6.15 -26.04
C ALA A 444 -11.98 5.84 -24.87
N ARG A 445 -12.52 5.57 -23.67
CA ARG A 445 -11.73 5.11 -22.51
C ARG A 445 -11.12 3.72 -22.73
N ALA A 446 -11.88 2.79 -23.30
CA ALA A 446 -11.40 1.44 -23.59
C ALA A 446 -10.25 1.46 -24.62
N VAL A 447 -10.39 2.24 -25.69
CA VAL A 447 -9.35 2.44 -26.71
C VAL A 447 -8.14 3.19 -26.14
N GLN A 448 -8.33 4.26 -25.34
CA GLN A 448 -7.20 4.97 -24.70
C GLN A 448 -6.34 4.01 -23.86
N ALA A 449 -6.98 3.17 -23.04
CA ALA A 449 -6.29 2.20 -22.20
C ALA A 449 -5.54 1.16 -23.05
N LEU A 450 -6.16 0.66 -24.13
CA LEU A 450 -5.52 -0.26 -25.07
C LEU A 450 -4.27 0.37 -25.73
N MET A 451 -4.39 1.55 -26.34
CA MET A 451 -3.27 2.20 -27.03
C MET A 451 -2.14 2.56 -26.06
N THR A 452 -2.47 2.96 -24.83
CA THR A 452 -1.48 3.14 -23.74
C THR A 452 -0.78 1.83 -23.41
N ARG A 453 -1.50 0.70 -23.40
CA ARG A 453 -0.95 -0.62 -23.09
C ARG A 453 0.00 -1.14 -24.16
N LEU A 454 -0.34 -0.90 -25.43
CA LEU A 454 0.50 -1.24 -26.58
C LEU A 454 1.76 -0.36 -26.59
N TYR A 455 1.63 0.94 -26.31
CA TYR A 455 2.78 1.84 -26.16
C TYR A 455 3.73 1.41 -25.05
N GLN A 456 3.21 1.02 -23.88
CA GLN A 456 4.04 0.48 -22.80
C GLN A 456 4.88 -0.70 -23.28
N MET A 457 4.25 -1.69 -23.94
CA MET A 457 4.99 -2.86 -24.44
C MET A 457 6.12 -2.44 -25.38
N GLN A 458 5.81 -1.62 -26.38
CA GLN A 458 6.77 -1.12 -27.38
C GLN A 458 7.90 -0.28 -26.73
N TYR A 459 7.58 0.56 -25.74
CA TYR A 459 8.54 1.40 -25.02
C TYR A 459 9.53 0.56 -24.20
N TYR A 460 9.04 -0.41 -23.42
CA TYR A 460 9.91 -1.26 -22.60
C TYR A 460 10.66 -2.33 -23.40
N ASP A 461 10.23 -2.62 -24.63
CA ASP A 461 10.96 -3.43 -25.61
C ASP A 461 12.18 -2.67 -26.17
N PHE A 462 12.02 -1.39 -26.55
CA PHE A 462 13.12 -0.52 -27.03
C PHE A 462 14.03 0.07 -25.94
N LEU A 463 13.56 0.19 -24.69
CA LEU A 463 14.31 0.79 -23.58
C LEU A 463 15.72 0.20 -23.30
N PRO A 464 16.08 -1.08 -23.59
CA PRO A 464 17.46 -1.54 -23.48
C PRO A 464 18.43 -0.83 -24.44
N ASP A 465 17.93 -0.44 -25.61
CA ASP A 465 18.74 0.07 -26.73
C ASP A 465 18.84 1.60 -26.75
N PHE A 466 18.10 2.31 -25.88
CA PHE A 466 18.15 3.76 -25.74
C PHE A 466 19.55 4.26 -25.32
N ASP A 467 20.31 4.78 -26.28
CA ASP A 467 21.66 5.29 -26.11
C ASP A 467 21.71 6.81 -25.89
N PHE A 468 20.64 7.56 -26.18
CA PHE A 468 20.52 8.98 -25.83
C PHE A 468 20.34 9.15 -24.31
N LYS A 469 21.48 9.30 -23.61
CA LYS A 469 21.56 9.24 -22.15
C LYS A 469 21.61 10.61 -21.49
N GLN A 470 20.47 11.03 -20.93
CA GLN A 470 20.31 12.30 -20.21
C GLN A 470 20.56 12.17 -18.70
N THR A 471 20.92 13.28 -18.05
CA THR A 471 21.11 13.31 -16.59
C THR A 471 19.78 13.56 -15.89
N THR A 472 19.40 12.66 -14.98
CA THR A 472 18.16 12.71 -14.21
C THR A 472 18.45 12.74 -12.72
N LYS A 473 17.51 13.25 -11.92
CA LYS A 473 17.50 13.20 -10.45
C LYS A 473 16.35 12.30 -10.01
N THR A 474 16.64 11.28 -9.22
CA THR A 474 15.62 10.36 -8.67
C THR A 474 15.63 10.30 -7.15
N ILE A 475 14.48 9.98 -6.56
CA ILE A 475 14.33 9.58 -5.15
C ILE A 475 13.54 8.28 -5.15
N TYR A 476 14.05 7.28 -4.44
CA TYR A 476 13.37 6.00 -4.24
C TYR A 476 12.96 5.83 -2.77
N SER A 477 11.79 5.27 -2.54
CA SER A 477 11.39 4.76 -1.23
C SER A 477 12.27 3.56 -0.85
N THR A 478 12.78 3.52 0.38
CA THR A 478 13.54 2.39 0.92
C THR A 478 12.91 1.89 2.20
N GLU A 479 12.87 0.57 2.39
CA GLU A 479 12.33 0.01 3.63
C GLU A 479 13.30 0.27 4.80
N ARG A 480 12.81 0.97 5.82
CA ARG A 480 13.54 1.30 7.04
C ARG A 480 12.66 1.10 8.26
N ILE A 481 13.31 0.80 9.39
CA ILE A 481 12.65 0.66 10.68
C ILE A 481 12.53 2.07 11.29
N THR A 482 11.30 2.54 11.49
CA THR A 482 11.00 3.91 11.96
C THR A 482 10.11 3.88 13.21
N PRO A 483 10.28 4.84 14.15
CA PRO A 483 9.39 4.93 15.31
C PRO A 483 7.99 5.34 14.84
N SER A 484 7.02 4.46 15.04
CA SER A 484 5.63 4.60 14.57
C SER A 484 4.65 4.94 15.69
N ARG A 485 5.09 4.79 16.94
CA ARG A 485 4.33 4.95 18.17
C ARG A 485 5.24 5.50 19.28
N TRP A 486 4.62 5.86 20.40
CA TRP A 486 5.30 6.33 21.62
C TRP A 486 4.85 5.53 22.86
N THR A 487 4.17 4.41 22.64
CA THR A 487 3.52 3.57 23.66
C THR A 487 4.53 2.85 24.54
N GLY A 488 5.54 2.23 23.94
CA GLY A 488 6.64 1.59 24.64
C GLY A 488 7.51 2.60 25.39
N LEU A 489 7.85 3.73 24.77
CA LEU A 489 8.62 4.79 25.43
C LEU A 489 7.88 5.34 26.66
N LEU A 490 6.56 5.59 26.56
CA LEU A 490 5.76 6.06 27.69
C LEU A 490 5.67 5.01 28.81
N ILE A 491 5.50 3.73 28.48
CA ILE A 491 5.55 2.63 29.46
C ILE A 491 6.90 2.61 30.19
N VAL A 492 8.01 2.76 29.48
CA VAL A 492 9.36 2.78 30.08
C VAL A 492 9.58 4.02 30.96
N PHE A 493 9.14 5.20 30.54
CA PHE A 493 9.20 6.39 31.41
C PHE A 493 8.35 6.22 32.68
N CYS A 494 7.14 5.63 32.58
CA CYS A 494 6.34 5.31 33.76
C CYS A 494 7.02 4.28 34.67
N LEU A 495 7.62 3.23 34.12
CA LEU A 495 8.39 2.25 34.91
C LEU A 495 9.55 2.89 35.67
N VAL A 496 10.34 3.76 35.01
CA VAL A 496 11.44 4.50 35.64
C VAL A 496 10.92 5.47 36.70
N ALA A 497 9.85 6.21 36.44
CA ALA A 497 9.27 7.15 37.40
C ALA A 497 8.75 6.44 38.67
N VAL A 498 8.03 5.32 38.52
CA VAL A 498 7.55 4.53 39.67
C VAL A 498 8.71 3.83 40.37
N HIS A 499 9.76 3.40 39.66
CA HIS A 499 10.97 2.85 40.28
C HIS A 499 11.70 3.89 41.15
N LEU A 500 11.91 5.11 40.64
CA LEU A 500 12.54 6.19 41.40
C LEU A 500 11.70 6.60 42.62
N LEU A 501 10.36 6.63 42.48
CA LEU A 501 9.44 6.88 43.59
C LEU A 501 9.46 5.74 44.64
N LEU A 502 9.55 4.48 44.21
CA LEU A 502 9.71 3.31 45.07
C LEU A 502 11.05 3.34 45.84
N VAL A 503 12.14 3.68 45.17
CA VAL A 503 13.46 3.88 45.80
C VAL A 503 13.40 5.02 46.81
N CYS A 504 12.83 6.17 46.45
CA CYS A 504 12.65 7.30 47.37
C CYS A 504 11.83 6.91 48.62
N ILE A 505 10.68 6.25 48.45
CA ILE A 505 9.84 5.77 49.56
C ILE A 505 10.61 4.77 50.43
N THR A 506 11.30 3.79 49.84
CA THR A 506 12.07 2.81 50.63
C THR A 506 13.24 3.43 51.38
N THR A 507 13.95 4.41 50.78
CA THR A 507 15.00 5.18 51.46
C THR A 507 14.43 6.01 52.62
N VAL A 508 13.32 6.74 52.43
CA VAL A 508 12.67 7.53 53.49
C VAL A 508 12.14 6.62 54.62
N LEU A 509 11.53 5.48 54.29
CA LEU A 509 11.10 4.48 55.26
C LEU A 509 12.30 3.84 55.99
N PHE A 510 13.42 3.62 55.32
CA PHE A 510 14.64 3.11 55.95
C PHE A 510 15.19 4.12 56.96
N ILE A 511 15.42 5.37 56.55
CA ILE A 511 15.98 6.44 57.41
C ILE A 511 15.07 6.74 58.61
N SER A 512 13.74 6.80 58.40
CA SER A 512 12.80 7.14 59.49
C SER A 512 12.52 5.98 60.46
N GLN A 513 12.68 4.72 60.04
CA GLN A 513 12.31 3.53 60.81
C GLN A 513 13.48 2.60 61.17
N THR A 514 14.72 3.10 61.13
CA THR A 514 15.93 2.32 61.41
C THR A 514 16.86 3.15 62.28
N ARG A 515 17.13 2.69 63.50
CA ARG A 515 17.87 3.39 64.56
C ARG A 515 19.06 2.58 65.09
N GLY A 516 19.02 1.25 65.00
CA GLY A 516 20.13 0.36 65.36
C GLY A 516 20.69 -0.49 64.21
N SER A 517 19.95 -0.56 63.10
CA SER A 517 20.21 -1.21 61.81
C SER A 517 21.26 -0.57 60.90
N ALA A 518 22.33 -1.28 60.53
CA ALA A 518 23.09 -0.99 59.31
C ALA A 518 22.79 -2.01 58.20
N LEU A 519 22.78 -1.55 56.96
CA LEU A 519 22.75 -2.38 55.76
C LEU A 519 24.18 -2.92 55.49
N GLY A 520 24.32 -4.11 54.92
CA GLY A 520 25.64 -4.68 54.56
C GLY A 520 26.47 -5.26 55.72
N ASN A 521 26.19 -4.90 56.98
CA ASN A 521 26.97 -5.37 58.14
C ASN A 521 26.57 -6.78 58.60
N ILE A 522 27.25 -7.80 58.04
CA ILE A 522 27.01 -9.24 58.34
C ILE A 522 27.14 -9.55 59.84
N TRP A 523 28.24 -9.17 60.50
CA TRP A 523 28.44 -9.44 61.94
C TRP A 523 27.39 -8.77 62.83
N GLN A 524 26.83 -7.63 62.41
CA GLN A 524 25.74 -6.94 63.11
C GLN A 524 24.41 -7.69 62.93
N ALA A 525 24.14 -8.25 61.74
CA ALA A 525 22.99 -9.10 61.49
C ALA A 525 23.03 -10.43 62.27
N VAL A 526 24.22 -11.05 62.39
CA VAL A 526 24.44 -12.27 63.17
C VAL A 526 24.31 -12.01 64.67
N SER A 527 24.96 -10.98 65.21
CA SER A 527 24.87 -10.66 66.64
C SER A 527 23.47 -10.25 67.10
N GLN A 528 22.68 -9.60 66.22
CA GLN A 528 21.26 -9.30 66.49
C GLN A 528 20.37 -10.55 66.57
N MET A 529 20.78 -11.67 65.96
CA MET A 529 20.10 -12.98 66.07
C MET A 529 20.50 -13.79 67.31
N ALA A 530 21.52 -13.37 68.06
CA ALA A 530 21.96 -14.04 69.29
C ALA A 530 21.22 -13.51 70.55
N SER A 531 19.89 -13.40 70.46
CA SER A 531 19.01 -12.86 71.52
C SER A 531 18.52 -13.96 72.49
N PRO A 532 18.04 -13.61 73.70
CA PRO A 532 17.41 -14.60 74.60
C PRO A 532 16.23 -15.36 73.98
N GLU A 533 15.42 -14.68 73.16
CA GLU A 533 14.22 -15.25 72.53
C GLU A 533 14.52 -16.28 71.43
N THR A 534 15.57 -16.00 70.63
CA THR A 534 16.04 -16.85 69.54
C THR A 534 17.07 -17.89 69.97
N ARG A 535 17.76 -17.69 71.10
CA ARG A 535 18.85 -18.55 71.58
C ARG A 535 18.45 -20.01 71.73
N GLN A 536 17.31 -20.28 72.38
CA GLN A 536 16.79 -21.65 72.54
C GLN A 536 16.50 -22.34 71.20
N ILE A 537 16.12 -21.57 70.18
CA ILE A 537 15.92 -22.09 68.83
C ILE A 537 17.29 -22.37 68.22
N LEU A 538 18.19 -21.38 68.19
CA LEU A 538 19.54 -21.46 67.62
C LEU A 538 20.35 -22.64 68.16
N GLU A 539 20.35 -22.84 69.49
CA GLU A 539 21.00 -23.96 70.18
C GLU A 539 20.33 -25.33 69.89
N SER A 540 19.14 -25.34 69.30
CA SER A 540 18.39 -26.55 68.92
C SER A 540 18.30 -26.78 67.40
N THR A 541 18.86 -25.90 66.57
CA THR A 541 18.70 -25.91 65.09
C THR A 541 19.97 -26.24 64.31
N ASP A 542 21.07 -26.59 64.98
CA ASP A 542 22.40 -26.89 64.39
C ASP A 542 22.35 -27.84 63.16
N SER A 543 21.41 -28.79 63.14
CA SER A 543 21.21 -29.75 62.05
C SER A 543 19.80 -29.70 61.41
N LYS A 544 19.01 -28.64 61.62
CA LYS A 544 17.60 -28.54 61.15
C LYS A 544 17.46 -27.69 59.89
N ARG A 545 16.48 -28.04 59.05
CA ARG A 545 16.07 -27.28 57.85
C ARG A 545 15.01 -26.22 58.19
N ASP A 546 14.90 -25.14 57.42
CA ASP A 546 13.97 -24.02 57.70
C ASP A 546 12.49 -24.44 57.91
N ASP A 547 12.04 -25.48 57.22
CA ASP A 547 10.70 -26.07 57.36
C ASP A 547 10.53 -26.89 58.65
N GLU A 548 11.60 -27.53 59.12
CA GLU A 548 11.70 -28.17 60.42
C GLU A 548 11.80 -27.12 61.54
N VAL A 549 12.54 -26.02 61.34
CA VAL A 549 12.59 -24.87 62.26
C VAL A 549 11.21 -24.23 62.40
N LYS A 550 10.50 -24.01 61.30
CA LYS A 550 9.11 -23.52 61.29
C LYS A 550 8.18 -24.43 62.10
N SER A 551 8.36 -25.74 61.99
CA SER A 551 7.60 -26.73 62.76
C SER A 551 7.97 -26.72 64.24
N CYS A 552 9.26 -26.52 64.57
CA CYS A 552 9.77 -26.37 65.93
C CYS A 552 9.22 -25.11 66.62
N VAL A 553 9.23 -23.96 65.95
CA VAL A 553 8.66 -22.69 66.46
C VAL A 553 7.17 -22.83 66.78
N LYS A 554 6.42 -23.57 65.95
CA LYS A 554 5.00 -23.88 66.20
C LYS A 554 4.81 -24.85 67.37
N ALA A 555 5.63 -25.89 67.48
CA ALA A 555 5.59 -26.81 68.64
C ALA A 555 5.93 -26.10 69.97
N MET A 556 6.74 -25.04 69.92
CA MET A 556 7.06 -24.18 71.06
C MET A 556 6.00 -23.10 71.35
N GLY A 557 4.91 -23.02 70.57
CA GLY A 557 3.87 -21.99 70.72
C GLY A 557 4.33 -20.56 70.39
N LYS A 558 5.51 -20.39 69.78
CA LYS A 558 6.09 -19.08 69.44
C LYS A 558 5.68 -18.58 68.04
N ASP A 559 4.87 -19.32 67.29
CA ASP A 559 4.47 -18.99 65.91
C ASP A 559 3.48 -17.81 65.80
N ALA A 560 2.65 -17.59 66.83
CA ALA A 560 1.78 -16.41 66.95
C ALA A 560 2.51 -15.13 67.43
N GLY A 561 3.79 -15.22 67.81
CA GLY A 561 4.56 -14.09 68.31
C GLY A 561 5.05 -13.15 67.20
N VAL A 562 4.89 -11.84 67.40
CA VAL A 562 5.54 -10.81 66.59
C VAL A 562 6.83 -10.39 67.28
N TYR A 563 7.95 -10.51 66.59
CA TYR A 563 9.28 -10.19 67.10
C TYR A 563 9.83 -8.98 66.37
N ASP A 564 10.22 -7.94 67.10
CA ASP A 564 10.94 -6.79 66.55
C ASP A 564 12.37 -6.70 67.10
N MET A 565 13.13 -5.74 66.58
CA MET A 565 14.54 -5.53 66.92
C MET A 565 14.66 -4.26 67.74
N SER A 566 14.76 -4.42 69.06
CA SER A 566 14.78 -3.34 70.05
C SER A 566 16.18 -3.20 70.67
N ARG A 567 16.37 -2.20 71.53
CA ARG A 567 17.51 -2.19 72.46
C ARG A 567 17.07 -2.85 73.77
N SER A 568 17.76 -3.91 74.13
CA SER A 568 17.57 -4.63 75.40
C SER A 568 17.81 -3.72 76.60
N VAL A 569 16.90 -3.78 77.58
CA VAL A 569 17.07 -3.08 78.86
C VAL A 569 18.12 -3.79 79.73
N GLU A 570 18.25 -5.12 79.61
CA GLU A 570 19.19 -5.93 80.38
C GLU A 570 20.60 -5.92 79.76
N THR A 571 20.73 -6.19 78.46
CA THR A 571 22.04 -6.35 77.80
C THR A 571 22.59 -5.04 77.23
N GLY A 572 21.74 -4.02 77.07
CA GLY A 572 22.06 -2.77 76.37
C GLY A 572 22.27 -2.90 74.85
N ARG A 573 22.19 -4.12 74.30
CA ARG A 573 22.47 -4.43 72.88
C ARG A 573 21.21 -4.26 72.02
N MET A 574 21.42 -4.11 70.71
CA MET A 574 20.34 -4.32 69.73
C MET A 574 20.17 -5.82 69.51
N GLU A 575 19.00 -6.36 69.80
CA GLU A 575 18.70 -7.80 69.69
C GLU A 575 17.23 -8.01 69.30
N ILE A 576 16.89 -9.21 68.82
CA ILE A 576 15.49 -9.60 68.55
C ILE A 576 14.77 -9.83 69.88
N GLN A 577 13.58 -9.25 70.06
CA GLN A 577 12.76 -9.43 71.25
C GLN A 577 11.29 -9.65 70.89
N LEU A 578 10.54 -10.31 71.77
CA LEU A 578 9.09 -10.43 71.63
C LEU A 578 8.46 -9.05 71.84
N ARG A 579 7.66 -8.58 70.88
CA ARG A 579 7.04 -7.26 70.92
C ARG A 579 5.93 -7.21 71.97
N GLU A 580 6.21 -6.65 73.14
CA GLU A 580 5.21 -6.47 74.18
C GLU A 580 4.04 -5.58 73.73
N ARG A 581 2.82 -5.94 74.14
CA ARG A 581 1.62 -5.14 73.89
C ARG A 581 1.59 -3.95 74.82
N ARG A 582 2.00 -2.78 74.32
CA ARG A 582 1.86 -1.48 74.98
C ARG A 582 0.38 -1.18 75.27
N LYS A 583 -0.10 -1.54 76.45
CA LYS A 583 -1.26 -0.88 77.07
C LYS A 583 -0.90 0.58 77.34
N GLU A 584 -1.85 1.47 77.13
CA GLU A 584 -1.69 2.88 77.47
C GLU A 584 -1.70 3.04 78.99
N ILE A 585 -0.68 3.72 79.53
CA ILE A 585 -0.63 4.11 80.94
C ILE A 585 -1.09 5.57 81.00
N MET A 586 -2.33 5.74 81.45
CA MET A 586 -2.83 7.03 81.91
C MET A 586 -2.22 7.36 83.29
N ASP A 587 -2.33 8.62 83.71
CA ASP A 587 -1.93 9.14 85.03
C ASP A 587 -0.43 9.11 85.37
N SER A 588 0.29 10.18 84.98
CA SER A 588 0.98 11.02 85.97
C SER A 588 1.65 12.27 85.36
N LYS A 589 0.94 13.42 85.45
CA LYS A 589 1.51 14.71 85.91
C LYS A 589 0.45 15.82 85.90
N LEU A 590 -0.01 16.19 87.09
CA LEU A 590 -0.66 17.48 87.31
C LEU A 590 0.38 18.62 87.31
N LEU A 591 -0.13 19.82 87.11
CA LEU A 591 0.56 21.12 87.01
C LEU A 591 1.15 21.58 88.37
N PRO A 592 1.94 22.70 88.45
CA PRO A 592 2.10 23.76 87.45
C PRO A 592 3.53 24.18 87.10
N ARG A 593 3.62 25.08 86.11
CA ARG A 593 4.81 25.90 85.84
C ARG A 593 4.36 27.37 85.79
N SER A 594 4.73 28.16 86.79
CA SER A 594 4.74 29.62 86.70
C SER A 594 6.11 30.10 86.21
N ILE A 595 6.13 31.23 85.51
CA ILE A 595 7.23 32.21 85.38
C ILE A 595 6.70 33.35 84.49
N ASP A 596 7.00 34.59 84.86
CA ASP A 596 6.58 35.80 84.13
C ASP A 596 7.27 35.96 82.77
N LEU A 597 6.63 36.71 81.87
CA LEU A 597 7.31 37.38 80.76
C LEU A 597 7.65 38.81 81.16
N SER A 598 8.92 39.17 81.05
CA SER A 598 9.33 40.56 80.83
C SER A 598 9.58 40.79 79.33
N THR A 599 8.95 41.84 78.81
CA THR A 599 9.54 42.91 77.97
C THR A 599 11.05 42.78 77.73
N GLU A 600 11.61 42.92 76.51
CA GLU A 600 11.45 43.95 75.45
C GLU A 600 11.95 43.42 74.07
N LEU A 601 11.85 44.07 72.89
CA LEU A 601 10.92 45.03 72.25
C LEU A 601 11.45 45.35 70.81
N ILE A 602 10.61 45.39 69.75
CA ILE A 602 10.85 46.09 68.43
C ILE A 602 12.01 45.55 67.52
N THR A 603 12.03 45.58 66.16
CA THR A 603 11.27 46.19 65.02
C THR A 603 11.10 45.11 63.91
N LEU A 604 10.13 45.02 62.99
CA LEU A 604 8.96 45.82 62.54
C LEU A 604 9.12 46.80 61.33
N VAL A 605 9.69 46.36 60.20
CA VAL A 605 9.50 46.95 58.85
C VAL A 605 9.45 45.79 57.82
N LYS A 606 8.45 45.62 56.95
CA LYS A 606 7.21 46.39 56.70
C LYS A 606 6.05 45.44 56.39
#